data_AF-A0A0F7FZW2-F1
#
_entry.id   AF-A0A0F7FZW2-F1
#
_cell.length_a   1.000
_cell.length_b   1.000
_cell.length_c   1.000
_cell.angle_alpha   90.00
_cell.angle_beta   90.00
_cell.angle_gamma   90.00
#
_symmetry.space_group_name_H-M   'P 1'
#
loop_
_entity.id
_entity.type
_entity.pdbx_description
1 polymer ?
#
loop_
_entity_poly.entity_id
_entity_poly.type
_entity_poly.pdbx_seq_one_letter_code
_entity_poly.pdbx_strand_id
1 'polypeptide(L)' 'MELCEGGYLSVAEIAGHLDLPVGIIKVLLSDLAEEGRIMMRAPIPRAHLTDVQVLQEVLNGLQARFG' A
#
# COMPACT_ATOMS: atom_id res chain seq x y z
N MET A 1 -5.36 9.10 -19.14
CA MET A 1 -4.89 9.80 -17.92
C MET A 1 -5.68 9.23 -16.78
N GLU A 2 -5.33 8.04 -16.31
CA GLU A 2 -6.04 7.46 -15.17
C GLU A 2 -5.01 6.77 -14.29
N LEU A 3 -4.23 7.59 -13.56
CA LEU A 3 -3.20 7.08 -12.64
C LEU A 3 -3.79 6.12 -11.59
N CYS A 4 -5.09 6.27 -11.30
CA CYS A 4 -5.81 5.49 -10.29
C CYS A 4 -6.87 4.54 -10.90
N GLU A 5 -6.80 4.23 -12.20
CA GLU A 5 -7.72 3.28 -12.87
C GLU A 5 -7.78 1.92 -12.14
N GLY A 6 -6.62 1.45 -11.66
CA GLY A 6 -6.46 0.19 -10.93
C GLY A 6 -6.86 0.25 -9.45
N GLY A 7 -7.37 1.38 -8.96
CA GLY A 7 -7.73 1.60 -7.56
C GLY A 7 -6.72 2.47 -6.80
N TYR A 8 -6.58 2.18 -5.49
CA TYR A 8 -5.71 2.97 -4.62
C TYR A 8 -4.23 2.74 -4.95
N LEU A 9 -3.49 3.84 -5.12
CA LEU A 9 -2.02 3.84 -5.14
C LEU A 9 -1.46 4.34 -3.81
N SER A 10 -0.31 3.78 -3.42
CA SER A 10 0.53 4.32 -2.36
C SER A 10 1.24 5.61 -2.83
N VAL A 11 1.66 6.43 -1.87
CA VAL A 11 2.45 7.65 -2.13
C VAL A 11 3.73 7.34 -2.92
N ALA A 12 4.37 6.20 -2.64
CA ALA A 12 5.58 5.77 -3.34
C ALA A 12 5.30 5.38 -4.80
N GLU A 13 4.18 4.72 -5.08
CA GLU A 13 3.79 4.39 -6.46
C GLU A 13 3.50 5.66 -7.26
N ILE A 14 2.77 6.62 -6.68
CA ILE A 14 2.50 7.91 -7.35
C ILE A 14 3.81 8.64 -7.66
N ALA A 15 4.75 8.68 -6.70
CA ALA A 15 6.08 9.25 -6.91
C ALA A 15 6.85 8.58 -8.05
N GLY A 16 6.82 7.24 -8.13
CA GLY A 16 7.45 6.49 -9.21
C GLY A 16 6.82 6.76 -10.57
N HIS A 17 5.50 6.87 -10.67
CA HIS A 17 4.83 7.17 -11.94
C HIS A 17 5.05 8.61 -12.42
N LEU A 18 5.22 9.55 -11.49
CA LEU A 18 5.44 10.96 -11.80
C LEU A 18 6.92 11.35 -11.89
N ASP A 19 7.83 10.42 -11.58
CA ASP A 19 9.28 10.64 -11.50
C ASP A 19 9.65 11.83 -10.59
N LEU A 20 8.96 11.94 -9.45
CA LEU A 20 9.13 13.02 -8.48
C LEU A 20 9.50 12.47 -7.09
N PRO A 21 10.28 13.20 -6.29
CA PRO A 21 10.58 12.81 -4.91
C PRO A 21 9.33 12.59 -4.05
N VAL A 22 9.32 11.51 -3.26
CA VAL A 22 8.23 11.15 -2.34
C VAL A 22 7.82 12.30 -1.42
N GLY A 23 8.79 13.11 -0.96
CA GLY A 23 8.51 14.27 -0.13
C GLY A 23 7.64 15.33 -0.83
N ILE A 24 7.88 15.58 -2.12
CA ILE A 24 7.09 16.54 -2.91
C ILE A 24 5.68 16.01 -3.11
N ILE A 25 5.54 14.74 -3.50
CA ILE A 25 4.24 14.11 -3.68
C ILE A 25 3.44 14.11 -2.38
N LYS A 26 4.08 13.86 -1.23
CA LYS A 26 3.41 13.89 0.07
C LYS A 26 2.79 15.26 0.37
N VAL A 27 3.50 16.35 0.07
CA VAL A 27 2.97 17.72 0.28
C VAL A 27 1.76 17.96 -0.62
N LEU A 28 1.89 17.69 -1.92
CA LEU A 28 0.79 17.88 -2.88
C LEU A 28 -0.45 17.06 -2.53
N LEU A 29 -0.27 15.79 -2.13
CA LEU A 29 -1.39 14.93 -1.74
C LEU A 29 -2.00 15.34 -0.41
N SER A 30 -1.24 15.98 0.48
CA SER A 30 -1.77 16.50 1.76
C SER A 30 -2.76 17.64 1.49
N ASP A 31 -2.40 18.58 0.61
CA ASP A 31 -3.30 19.69 0.23
C ASP A 31 -4.59 19.15 -0.42
N LEU A 32 -4.46 18.20 -1.36
CA LEU A 32 -5.62 17.57 -2.00
C LEU A 32 -6.51 16.80 -1.01
N ALA A 33 -5.90 16.18 0.01
CA ALA A 33 -6.63 15.47 1.05
C ALA A 33 -7.38 16.44 1.98
N GLU A 34 -6.76 17.55 2.36
CA GLU A 34 -7.38 18.60 3.18
C GLU A 34 -8.57 19.25 2.46
N GLU A 35 -8.46 19.42 1.14
CA GLU A 35 -9.56 19.92 0.30
C GLU A 35 -10.62 18.84 -0.04
N GLY A 36 -10.43 17.59 0.40
CA GLY A 36 -11.36 16.49 0.12
C GLY A 36 -11.43 16.08 -1.35
N ARG A 37 -10.40 16.39 -2.15
CA ARG A 37 -10.35 16.10 -3.59
C ARG A 37 -9.88 14.69 -3.92
N ILE A 38 -9.32 13.98 -2.95
CA ILE A 38 -8.88 12.58 -3.11
C ILE A 38 -9.45 11.71 -1.99
N MET A 39 -9.66 10.43 -2.30
CA MET A 39 -9.99 9.43 -1.29
C MET A 39 -8.72 8.83 -0.70
N MET A 40 -8.67 8.73 0.62
CA MET A 40 -7.59 8.03 1.33
C MET A 40 -8.14 6.78 2.01
N ARG A 41 -7.35 5.71 1.98
CA ARG A 41 -7.59 4.53 2.81
C ARG A 41 -6.90 4.72 4.16
N ALA A 42 -7.61 4.41 5.24
CA ALA A 42 -6.99 4.38 6.57
C ALA A 42 -5.79 3.42 6.56
N PRO A 43 -4.69 3.74 7.30
CA PRO A 43 -3.58 2.82 7.46
C PRO A 43 -4.08 1.46 7.95
N ILE A 44 -3.58 0.38 7.34
CA ILE A 44 -3.87 -0.96 7.82
C ILE A 44 -3.26 -1.06 9.23
N PRO A 45 -4.04 -1.37 10.28
CA PRO A 45 -3.51 -1.57 11.61
C PRO A 45 -2.37 -2.58 11.55
N ARG A 46 -1.32 -2.37 12.37
CA ARG A 46 -0.25 -3.36 12.47
C ARG A 46 -0.87 -4.70 12.82
N ALA A 47 -0.62 -5.71 11.98
CA ALA A 47 -1.08 -7.05 12.25
C ALA A 47 -0.56 -7.47 13.63
N HIS A 48 -1.41 -8.11 14.42
CA HIS A 48 -0.94 -8.77 15.62
C HIS A 48 0.05 -9.85 15.17
N LEU A 49 1.24 -9.88 15.79
CA LEU A 49 2.20 -10.94 15.49
C LEU A 49 1.52 -12.28 15.78
N THR A 50 1.25 -13.02 14.70
CA THR A 50 0.78 -14.40 14.78
C THR A 50 1.99 -15.25 15.14
N ASP A 51 1.77 -16.32 15.90
CA ASP A 51 2.84 -17.24 16.27
C ASP A 51 3.60 -17.70 15.01
N VAL A 52 4.91 -17.48 15.01
CA VAL A 52 5.80 -17.84 13.90
C VAL A 52 5.67 -19.32 13.56
N GLN A 53 5.39 -20.17 14.54
CA GLN A 53 5.17 -21.60 14.31
C GLN A 53 3.98 -21.85 13.37
N VAL A 54 2.86 -21.15 13.60
CA VAL A 54 1.67 -21.27 12.75
C VAL A 54 1.96 -20.76 11.33
N LEU A 55 2.68 -19.64 11.20
CA LEU A 55 3.07 -19.12 9.88
C LEU A 55 3.98 -20.11 9.12
N GLN A 56 4.88 -20.79 9.83
CA GLN A 56 5.76 -21.80 9.25
C GLN A 56 4.97 -23.03 8.79
N GLU A 57 4.00 -23.49 9.58
CA GLU A 57 3.12 -24.59 9.19
C GLU A 57 2.30 -24.27 7.94
N VAL A 58 1.74 -23.06 7.86
CA VAL A 58 1.01 -22.58 6.68
C VAL A 58 1.93 -22.52 5.46
N LEU A 59 3.13 -21.96 5.59
CA LEU A 59 4.10 -21.90 4.49
C LEU A 59 4.45 -23.30 3.97
N ASN A 60 4.77 -24.23 4.88
CA ASN A 60 5.08 -25.61 4.53
C ASN A 60 3.90 -26.26 3.77
N GLY A 61 2.66 -26.03 4.22
CA GLY A 61 1.46 -26.54 3.57
C GLY A 61 1.21 -25.94 2.18
N LEU A 62 1.43 -24.62 2.02
CA LEU A 62 1.31 -23.94 0.72
C LEU A 62 2.35 -24.46 -0.28
N GLN A 63 3.60 -24.65 0.15
CA GLN A 63 4.67 -25.22 -0.68
C GLN A 63 4.38 -26.67 -1.07
N ALA A 64 3.87 -27.51 -0.16
CA ALA A 64 3.54 -28.89 -0.49
C ALA A 64 2.37 -29.03 -1.48
N ARG A 65 1.44 -28.06 -1.49
CA ARG A 65 0.23 -28.09 -2.32
C ARG A 65 0.40 -27.42 -3.69
N PHE A 66 1.22 -26.37 -3.76
CA PHE A 66 1.35 -25.53 -4.96
C PHE A 66 2.79 -25.34 -5.44
N GLY A 67 3.78 -25.88 -4.73
CA GLY A 67 5.20 -25.88 -5.11
C GLY A 67 5.61 -27.09 -5.94
#